data_AF-A0A328SM94-F1
#
_entry.id   AF-A0A328SM94-F1
#
_cell.length_a   1.000
_cell.length_b   1.000
_cell.length_c   1.000
_cell.angle_alpha   90.00
_cell.angle_beta   90.00
_cell.angle_gamma   90.00
#
_symmetry.space_group_name_H-M   'P 1'
#
loop_
_entity.id
_entity.type
_entity.pdbx_description
1 polymer ?
#
loop_
_entity_poly.entity_id
_entity_poly.type
_entity_poly.pdbx_seq_one_letter_code
_entity_poly.pdbx_strand_id
1 'polypeptide(L)'
;MKDWNEDYINNLKEVDKHIKESKIKLNYDFITEHYFEMYEVALNAGTIMPYRFNAIGLAYIGEEHNRPTKFKNFDPEVKERLVKSYAKRNELQYKYKDPQADAKEKYEKFLDKEIFDFIDEFPQYKDIILEE
;
A
#
# COMPACT_ATOMS: atom_id res chain seq x y z
N MET A 1 14.16 -11.52 5.81
CA MET A 1 14.34 -10.21 6.48
C MET A 1 15.64 -9.49 6.11
N LYS A 2 16.75 -10.17 5.73
CA LYS A 2 18.03 -9.50 5.38
C LYS A 2 17.97 -8.45 4.25
N ASP A 3 17.00 -8.56 3.35
CA ASP A 3 16.84 -7.60 2.26
C ASP A 3 15.97 -6.38 2.63
N TRP A 4 15.56 -6.27 3.89
CA TRP A 4 14.71 -5.21 4.40
C TRP A 4 15.42 -4.48 5.54
N ASN A 5 15.31 -3.16 5.55
CA ASN A 5 15.78 -2.30 6.63
C ASN A 5 14.82 -2.43 7.83
N GLU A 6 15.14 -3.32 8.76
CA GLU A 6 14.32 -3.59 9.95
C GLU A 6 14.12 -2.35 10.82
N ASP A 7 15.15 -1.52 10.99
CA ASP A 7 15.05 -0.27 11.77
C ASP A 7 14.02 0.69 11.16
N TYR A 8 13.99 0.80 9.83
CA TYR A 8 13.01 1.60 9.12
C TYR A 8 11.59 1.04 9.33
N ILE A 9 11.39 -0.27 9.19
CA ILE A 9 10.09 -0.91 9.42
C ILE A 9 9.62 -0.72 10.87
N ASN A 10 10.50 -0.87 11.84
CA ASN A 10 10.19 -0.63 13.25
C ASN A 10 9.81 0.82 13.51
N ASN A 11 10.49 1.78 12.87
CA ASN A 11 10.10 3.18 12.94
C ASN A 11 8.71 3.43 12.34
N LEU A 12 8.36 2.78 11.22
CA LEU A 12 7.01 2.85 10.66
C LEU A 12 5.97 2.32 11.65
N LYS A 13 6.23 1.15 12.28
CA LYS A 13 5.36 0.57 13.32
C LYS A 13 5.13 1.56 14.47
N GLU A 14 6.19 2.21 14.94
CA GLU A 14 6.08 3.20 16.03
C GLU A 14 5.30 4.45 15.63
N VAL A 15 5.55 5.00 14.42
CA VAL A 15 4.77 6.14 13.91
C VAL A 15 3.29 5.79 13.82
N ASP A 16 2.96 4.60 13.32
CA ASP A 16 1.57 4.16 13.10
C ASP A 16 0.77 4.07 14.40
N LYS A 17 1.41 3.62 15.49
CA LYS A 17 0.79 3.56 16.84
C LYS A 17 0.27 4.90 17.34
N HIS A 18 0.82 6.00 16.84
CA HIS A 18 0.46 7.35 17.29
C HIS A 18 -0.56 8.05 16.39
N ILE A 19 -1.00 7.40 15.30
CA ILE A 19 -2.00 7.93 14.38
C ILE A 19 -3.40 7.63 14.92
N LYS A 20 -4.05 8.63 15.52
CA LYS A 20 -5.36 8.47 16.17
C LYS A 20 -6.52 8.43 15.18
N GLU A 21 -6.31 8.94 13.99
CA GLU A 21 -7.31 9.05 12.94
C GLU A 21 -7.47 7.76 12.12
N SER A 22 -6.45 6.89 12.13
CA SER A 22 -6.49 5.57 11.50
C SER A 22 -7.41 4.65 12.30
N LYS A 23 -8.29 3.93 11.60
CA LYS A 23 -9.18 2.91 12.20
C LYS A 23 -8.59 1.51 12.13
N ILE A 24 -7.44 1.36 11.49
CA ILE A 24 -6.81 0.07 11.27
C ILE A 24 -5.44 0.03 11.94
N LYS A 25 -5.07 -1.18 12.38
CA LYS A 25 -3.72 -1.51 12.82
C LYS A 25 -3.08 -2.39 11.76
N LEU A 26 -1.96 -1.93 11.20
CA LEU A 26 -1.27 -2.64 10.14
C LEU A 26 -0.39 -3.77 10.69
N ASN A 27 -0.48 -4.93 10.07
CA ASN A 27 0.44 -6.04 10.26
C ASN A 27 1.68 -5.86 9.36
N TYR A 28 2.61 -5.02 9.81
CA TYR A 28 3.83 -4.70 9.05
C TYR A 28 4.69 -5.93 8.73
N ASP A 29 4.66 -6.97 9.57
CA ASP A 29 5.42 -8.19 9.33
C ASP A 29 4.85 -8.94 8.11
N PHE A 30 3.54 -9.14 8.09
CA PHE A 30 2.83 -9.74 6.95
C PHE A 30 3.02 -8.90 5.68
N ILE A 31 2.83 -7.58 5.77
CA ILE A 31 2.94 -6.70 4.59
C ILE A 31 4.36 -6.75 4.01
N THR A 32 5.39 -6.76 4.87
CA THR A 32 6.79 -6.82 4.43
C THR A 32 7.13 -8.17 3.81
N GLU A 33 6.62 -9.27 4.37
CA GLU A 33 6.80 -10.63 3.84
C GLU A 33 6.18 -10.78 2.44
N HIS A 34 4.97 -10.26 2.24
CA HIS A 34 4.20 -10.41 1.00
C HIS A 34 4.29 -9.21 0.04
N TYR A 35 5.11 -8.20 0.34
CA TYR A 35 5.09 -6.91 -0.38
C TYR A 35 5.16 -7.04 -1.90
N PHE A 36 6.11 -7.83 -2.39
CA PHE A 36 6.34 -7.98 -3.83
C PHE A 36 5.30 -8.86 -4.51
N GLU A 37 4.78 -9.86 -3.80
CA GLU A 37 3.67 -10.68 -4.27
C GLU A 37 2.42 -9.81 -4.45
N MET A 38 2.07 -9.02 -3.43
CA MET A 38 0.96 -8.07 -3.51
C MET A 38 1.16 -7.04 -4.61
N TYR A 39 2.38 -6.53 -4.78
CA TYR A 39 2.70 -5.59 -5.85
C TYR A 39 2.50 -6.20 -7.24
N GLU A 40 2.95 -7.44 -7.46
CA GLU A 40 2.74 -8.17 -8.72
C GLU A 40 1.25 -8.44 -8.98
N VAL A 41 0.50 -8.87 -7.96
CA VAL A 41 -0.94 -9.12 -8.06
C VAL A 41 -1.69 -7.83 -8.40
N ALA A 42 -1.39 -6.73 -7.71
CA ALA A 42 -2.01 -5.42 -7.96
C ALA A 42 -1.79 -4.97 -9.41
N LEU A 43 -0.54 -5.03 -9.88
CA LEU A 43 -0.19 -4.61 -11.23
C LEU A 43 -0.87 -5.47 -12.31
N ASN A 44 -0.89 -6.80 -12.14
CA ASN A 44 -1.52 -7.69 -13.11
C ASN A 44 -3.05 -7.57 -13.13
N ALA A 45 -3.66 -7.10 -12.03
CA ALA A 45 -5.08 -6.76 -11.93
C ALA A 45 -5.42 -5.35 -12.42
N GLY A 46 -4.42 -4.53 -12.77
CA GLY A 46 -4.63 -3.16 -13.23
C GLY A 46 -4.99 -2.19 -12.09
N THR A 47 -4.52 -2.47 -10.88
CA THR A 47 -4.68 -1.62 -9.70
C THR A 47 -3.30 -1.33 -9.10
N ILE A 48 -3.27 -0.69 -7.93
CA ILE A 48 -2.05 -0.19 -7.29
C ILE A 48 -2.04 -0.56 -5.81
N MET A 49 -0.85 -0.85 -5.28
CA MET A 49 -0.66 -1.06 -3.84
C MET A 49 -1.18 0.13 -3.03
N PRO A 50 -1.85 -0.06 -1.88
CA PRO A 50 -2.29 1.03 -1.00
C PRO A 50 -1.18 2.03 -0.70
N TYR A 51 -1.52 3.32 -0.65
CA TYR A 51 -0.53 4.41 -0.56
C TYR A 51 0.36 4.31 0.68
N ARG A 52 -0.21 3.86 1.82
CA ARG A 52 0.55 3.64 3.07
C ARG A 52 1.68 2.62 2.90
N PHE A 53 1.58 1.69 1.95
CA PHE A 53 2.60 0.67 1.74
C PHE A 53 3.81 1.18 0.95
N ASN A 54 3.73 2.34 0.29
CA ASN A 54 4.87 2.92 -0.41
C ASN A 54 6.08 3.12 0.53
N ALA A 55 5.83 3.49 1.79
CA ALA A 55 6.89 3.64 2.78
C ALA A 55 7.58 2.30 3.11
N ILE A 56 6.82 1.20 3.11
CA ILE A 56 7.38 -0.14 3.31
C ILE A 56 8.29 -0.49 2.14
N GLY A 57 7.88 -0.18 0.90
CA GLY A 57 8.72 -0.35 -0.30
C GLY A 57 10.07 0.37 -0.21
N LEU A 58 10.14 1.54 0.44
CA LEU A 58 11.40 2.27 0.66
C LEU A 58 12.35 1.58 1.65
N ALA A 59 11.83 0.68 2.48
CA ALA A 59 12.64 -0.10 3.40
C ALA A 59 13.37 -1.26 2.70
N TYR A 60 13.07 -1.55 1.44
CA TYR A 60 13.74 -2.59 0.69
C TYR A 60 15.19 -2.17 0.34
N ILE A 61 16.17 -2.99 0.73
CA ILE A 61 17.61 -2.73 0.50
C ILE A 61 18.30 -3.84 -0.32
N GLY A 62 17.57 -4.88 -0.72
CA GLY A 62 18.12 -5.92 -1.60
C GLY A 62 18.31 -5.43 -3.03
N GLU A 63 19.00 -6.21 -3.85
CA GLU A 63 19.23 -5.86 -5.26
C GLU A 63 17.90 -5.79 -6.04
N GLU A 64 17.61 -4.64 -6.66
CA GLU A 64 16.40 -4.41 -7.46
C GLU A 64 16.32 -5.35 -8.67
N HIS A 65 17.47 -5.69 -9.28
CA HIS A 65 17.54 -6.48 -10.51
C HIS A 65 17.26 -7.98 -10.31
N ASN A 66 17.30 -8.45 -9.07
CA ASN A 66 17.06 -9.86 -8.73
C ASN A 66 15.58 -10.16 -8.46
N ARG A 67 14.69 -9.15 -8.53
CA ARG A 67 13.27 -9.35 -8.27
C ARG A 67 12.50 -9.39 -9.58
N PRO A 68 11.90 -10.53 -9.94
CA PRO A 68 11.11 -10.60 -11.14
C PRO A 68 9.76 -9.94 -10.86
N THR A 69 9.62 -8.63 -11.09
CA THR A 69 8.31 -8.05 -11.36
C THR A 69 7.86 -8.61 -12.70
N LYS A 70 7.21 -9.77 -12.67
CA LYS A 70 6.65 -10.39 -13.88
C LYS A 70 5.38 -9.63 -14.23
N PHE A 71 5.55 -8.43 -14.77
CA PHE A 71 4.46 -7.72 -15.42
C PHE A 71 4.11 -8.52 -16.67
N LYS A 72 3.09 -9.37 -16.57
CA LYS A 72 2.75 -10.34 -17.62
C LYS A 72 1.65 -9.84 -18.55
N ASN A 73 1.00 -8.72 -18.24
CA ASN A 73 -0.21 -8.31 -18.95
C ASN A 73 0.00 -7.12 -19.89
N PHE A 74 -0.03 -7.41 -21.19
CA PHE A 74 -0.19 -6.44 -22.27
C PHE A 74 -1.68 -6.14 -22.57
N ASP A 75 -2.59 -6.54 -21.67
CA ASP A 75 -4.03 -6.34 -21.83
C ASP A 75 -4.38 -4.83 -21.77
N PRO A 76 -5.02 -4.27 -22.82
CA PRO A 76 -5.48 -2.88 -22.83
C PRO A 76 -6.41 -2.53 -21.66
N GLU A 77 -7.27 -3.45 -21.21
CA GLU A 77 -8.23 -3.20 -20.14
C GLU A 77 -7.50 -3.05 -18.79
N VAL A 78 -6.53 -3.92 -18.53
CA VAL A 78 -5.66 -3.84 -17.34
C VAL A 78 -4.89 -2.52 -17.33
N LYS A 79 -4.37 -2.11 -18.48
CA LYS A 79 -3.67 -0.82 -18.62
C LYS A 79 -4.59 0.36 -18.35
N GLU A 80 -5.81 0.36 -18.89
CA GLU A 80 -6.78 1.43 -18.67
C GLU A 80 -7.18 1.53 -17.20
N ARG A 81 -7.43 0.38 -16.55
CA ARG A 81 -7.73 0.32 -15.12
C ARG A 81 -6.58 0.85 -14.28
N LEU A 82 -5.34 0.54 -14.65
CA LEU A 82 -4.15 1.01 -13.95
C LEU A 82 -4.04 2.54 -14.04
N VAL A 83 -4.25 3.11 -15.23
CA VAL A 83 -4.26 4.57 -15.44
C VAL A 83 -5.33 5.24 -14.59
N LYS A 84 -6.55 4.68 -14.55
CA LYS A 84 -7.65 5.19 -13.72
C LYS A 84 -7.29 5.14 -12.22
N SER A 85 -6.66 4.08 -11.77
CA SER A 85 -6.22 3.91 -10.37
C SER A 85 -5.19 4.97 -9.98
N TYR A 86 -4.18 5.21 -10.82
CA TYR A 86 -3.20 6.29 -10.58
C TYR A 86 -3.82 7.69 -10.62
N ALA A 87 -4.70 7.97 -11.59
CA ALA A 87 -5.42 9.24 -11.65
C ALA A 87 -6.23 9.48 -10.36
N LYS A 88 -6.98 8.46 -9.91
CA LYS A 88 -7.77 8.57 -8.68
C LYS A 88 -6.91 8.85 -7.45
N ARG A 89 -5.77 8.15 -7.33
CA ARG A 89 -4.82 8.39 -6.25
C ARG A 89 -4.22 9.78 -6.30
N ASN A 90 -3.86 10.29 -7.47
CA ASN A 90 -3.29 11.63 -7.63
C ASN A 90 -4.29 12.73 -7.18
N GLU A 91 -5.57 12.57 -7.51
CA GLU A 91 -6.62 13.47 -7.02
C GLU A 91 -6.69 13.50 -5.48
N LEU A 92 -6.68 12.32 -4.85
CA LEU A 92 -6.74 12.20 -3.40
C LEU A 92 -5.48 12.76 -2.73
N GLN A 93 -4.30 12.47 -3.28
CA GLN A 93 -3.04 13.06 -2.80
C GLN A 93 -3.08 14.59 -2.88
N TYR A 94 -3.56 15.16 -3.98
CA TYR A 94 -3.67 16.61 -4.11
C TYR A 94 -4.67 17.19 -3.10
N LYS A 95 -5.86 16.57 -2.97
CA LYS A 95 -6.89 16.97 -2.00
C LYS A 95 -6.37 16.99 -0.57
N TYR A 96 -5.62 15.97 -0.16
CA TYR A 96 -5.13 15.80 1.21
C TYR A 96 -3.66 16.23 1.40
N LYS A 97 -3.10 16.99 0.45
CA LYS A 97 -1.77 17.62 0.59
C LYS A 97 -1.82 18.87 1.47
N ASP A 98 -2.97 19.55 1.51
CA ASP A 98 -3.17 20.73 2.34
C ASP A 98 -3.01 20.36 3.83
N PRO A 99 -2.12 21.02 4.60
CA PRO A 99 -2.00 20.81 6.03
C PRO A 99 -3.29 21.10 6.82
N GLN A 100 -4.20 21.88 6.26
CA GLN A 100 -5.51 22.20 6.85
C GLN A 100 -6.60 21.17 6.50
N ALA A 101 -6.29 20.18 5.65
CA ALA A 101 -7.25 19.14 5.32
C ALA A 101 -7.63 18.31 6.56
N ASP A 102 -8.89 17.91 6.65
CA ASP A 102 -9.38 17.09 7.75
C ASP A 102 -8.62 15.76 7.78
N ALA A 103 -7.82 15.57 8.85
CA ALA A 103 -6.99 14.39 9.04
C ALA A 103 -7.84 13.13 9.14
N LYS A 104 -8.99 13.17 9.83
CA LYS A 104 -9.91 12.04 9.93
C LYS A 104 -10.47 11.67 8.55
N GLU A 105 -10.90 12.67 7.78
CA GLU A 105 -11.39 12.45 6.42
C GLU A 105 -10.31 11.84 5.51
N LYS A 106 -9.05 12.27 5.67
CA LYS A 106 -7.90 11.71 4.94
C LYS A 106 -7.73 10.21 5.19
N TYR A 107 -7.87 9.75 6.43
CA TYR A 107 -7.82 8.31 6.71
C TYR A 107 -9.06 7.59 6.19
N GLU A 108 -10.25 8.06 6.54
CA GLU A 108 -11.51 7.39 6.20
C GLU A 108 -11.78 7.30 4.70
N LYS A 109 -11.35 8.29 3.90
CA LYS A 109 -11.66 8.35 2.46
C LYS A 109 -10.47 8.10 1.54
N PHE A 110 -9.26 8.01 2.08
CA PHE A 110 -8.06 7.75 1.28
C PHE A 110 -7.17 6.69 1.92
N LEU A 111 -6.51 6.98 3.03
CA LEU A 111 -5.42 6.12 3.49
C LEU A 111 -5.89 4.74 3.98
N ASP A 112 -6.93 4.68 4.82
CA ASP A 112 -7.50 3.40 5.29
C ASP A 112 -8.41 2.81 4.23
N LYS A 113 -9.16 3.68 3.52
CA LYS A 113 -10.03 3.24 2.44
C LYS A 113 -9.29 2.45 1.38
N GLU A 114 -8.12 2.90 0.92
CA GLU A 114 -7.35 2.16 -0.07
C GLU A 114 -6.93 0.77 0.43
N ILE A 115 -6.74 0.59 1.75
CA ILE A 115 -6.38 -0.70 2.33
C ILE A 115 -7.60 -1.62 2.40
N PHE A 116 -8.75 -1.11 2.83
CA PHE A 116 -10.01 -1.86 2.79
C PHE A 116 -10.37 -2.26 1.36
N ASP A 117 -10.34 -1.32 0.41
CA ASP A 117 -10.64 -1.59 -1.00
C ASP A 117 -9.67 -2.65 -1.59
N PHE A 118 -8.40 -2.63 -1.18
CA PHE A 118 -7.43 -3.64 -1.58
C PHE A 118 -7.71 -5.02 -1.01
N ILE A 119 -8.12 -5.12 0.27
CA ILE A 119 -8.49 -6.39 0.91
C ILE A 119 -9.79 -6.94 0.32
N ASP A 120 -10.76 -6.07 0.02
CA ASP A 120 -12.01 -6.46 -0.63
C ASP A 120 -11.75 -7.04 -2.02
N GLU A 121 -10.80 -6.48 -2.77
CA GLU A 121 -10.38 -6.99 -4.08
C GLU A 121 -9.51 -8.26 -3.96
N PHE A 122 -8.66 -8.35 -2.94
CA PHE A 122 -7.74 -9.45 -2.71
C PHE A 122 -7.88 -10.03 -1.29
N PRO A 123 -8.95 -10.80 -1.02
CA PRO A 123 -9.27 -11.29 0.33
C PRO A 123 -8.19 -12.18 0.95
N GLN A 124 -7.30 -12.77 0.14
CA GLN A 124 -6.15 -13.53 0.63
C GLN A 124 -5.17 -12.69 1.46
N TYR A 125 -5.21 -11.36 1.35
CA TYR A 125 -4.36 -10.44 2.11
C TYR A 125 -5.10 -9.79 3.29
N LYS A 126 -6.20 -10.37 3.78
CA LYS A 126 -6.93 -9.85 4.95
C LYS A 126 -6.05 -9.63 6.19
N ASP A 127 -4.99 -10.43 6.35
CA ASP A 127 -4.07 -10.37 7.49
C ASP A 127 -3.16 -9.13 7.47
N ILE A 128 -3.27 -8.27 6.44
CA ILE A 128 -2.74 -6.89 6.42
C ILE A 128 -3.23 -6.10 7.64
N ILE A 129 -4.48 -6.31 8.06
CA ILE A 129 -5.07 -5.66 9.24
C ILE A 129 -5.02 -6.65 10.40
N LEU A 130 -4.46 -6.21 11.53
CA LEU A 130 -4.52 -6.97 12.76
C LEU A 130 -5.97 -6.97 13.28
N GLU A 131 -6.59 -8.15 13.40
CA GLU A 131 -7.85 -8.31 14.12
C GLU A 131 -7.58 -8.07 15.62
N GLU A 132 -8.38 -7.17 16.24
CA GLU A 132 -8.38 -6.96 17.71
C GLU A 132 -9.41 -7.84 18.42
#